data_AF-A0A078L7J3-F1
#
_entry.id   AF-A0A078L7J3-F1
#
_cell.length_a   1.000
_cell.length_b   1.000
_cell.length_c   1.000
_cell.angle_alpha   90.00
_cell.angle_beta   90.00
_cell.angle_gamma   90.00
#
_symmetry.space_group_name_H-M   'P 1'
#
loop_
_entity.id
_entity.type
_entity.pdbx_description
1 polymer ?
#
loop_
_entity_poly.entity_id
_entity_poly.type
_entity_poly.pdbx_seq_one_letter_code
_entity_poly.pdbx_strand_id
1 'polypeptide(L)'
;MRIKQIQEALRYAEQADVTKPQVQQTQDVTQDTMVLLGSDALKSMIEHESTRPLVFSSNYYQTKQNLLDIGNLKIETASIHAYRYVMKPTLPVRRDSPKKAIVLVLAVLLGGMIGAGVVLGRNALRDYREKTQ
;
A
#
# COMPACT_ATOMS: atom_id res chain seq x y z
N MET A 1 -9.09 -37.37 -9.55
CA MET A 1 -9.08 -37.44 -11.02
C MET A 1 -8.01 -38.42 -11.52
N ARG A 2 -6.71 -38.18 -11.24
CA ARG A 2 -5.62 -39.04 -11.75
C ARG A 2 -5.65 -40.50 -11.29
N ILE A 3 -5.96 -40.80 -10.01
CA ILE A 3 -6.01 -42.20 -9.57
C ILE A 3 -7.13 -43.00 -10.23
N LYS A 4 -8.29 -42.37 -10.48
CA LYS A 4 -9.38 -42.99 -11.24
C LYS A 4 -8.94 -43.34 -12.66
N GLN A 5 -8.12 -42.50 -13.29
CA GLN A 5 -7.53 -42.81 -14.61
C GLN A 5 -6.58 -44.01 -14.54
N ILE A 6 -5.79 -44.14 -13.48
CA ILE A 6 -4.89 -45.30 -13.26
C ILE A 6 -5.69 -46.59 -13.05
N GLN A 7 -6.81 -46.52 -12.30
CA GLN A 7 -7.71 -47.66 -12.10
C GLN A 7 -8.37 -48.13 -13.41
N GLU A 8 -8.84 -47.20 -14.24
CA GLU A 8 -9.40 -47.55 -15.56
C GLU A 8 -8.31 -48.11 -16.50
N ALA A 9 -7.12 -47.52 -16.51
CA ALA A 9 -5.99 -48.02 -17.29
C ALA A 9 -5.54 -49.41 -16.86
N LEU A 10 -5.60 -49.72 -15.56
CA LEU A 10 -5.31 -51.06 -15.03
C LEU A 10 -6.29 -52.09 -15.61
N ARG A 11 -7.59 -51.78 -15.61
CA ARG A 11 -8.62 -52.67 -16.17
C ARG A 11 -8.37 -52.96 -17.65
N TYR A 12 -7.97 -51.95 -18.43
CA TYR A 12 -7.64 -52.13 -19.84
C TYR A 12 -6.33 -52.91 -20.04
N ALA A 13 -5.31 -52.69 -19.20
CA ALA A 13 -4.05 -53.41 -19.28
C ALA A 13 -4.20 -54.89 -18.96
N GLU A 14 -5.04 -55.23 -17.97
CA GLU A 14 -5.39 -56.62 -17.62
C GLU A 14 -6.17 -57.31 -18.76
N GLN A 15 -7.11 -56.61 -19.40
CA GLN A 15 -7.86 -57.15 -20.54
C GLN A 15 -7.00 -57.35 -21.79
N ALA A 16 -6.00 -56.49 -21.98
CA ALA A 16 -5.07 -56.55 -23.12
C ALA A 16 -3.84 -57.44 -22.86
N ASP A 17 -3.78 -58.11 -21.70
CA ASP A 17 -2.65 -58.95 -21.24
C ASP A 17 -1.28 -58.23 -21.28
N VAL A 18 -1.30 -56.91 -21.04
CA VAL A 18 -0.09 -56.07 -21.00
C VAL A 18 0.44 -56.04 -19.58
N THR A 19 1.34 -56.99 -19.27
CA THR A 19 1.96 -57.11 -17.94
C THR A 19 3.19 -56.21 -17.78
N LYS A 20 4.06 -56.17 -18.78
CA LYS A 20 5.30 -55.38 -18.78
C LYS A 20 5.17 -54.08 -19.59
N PRO A 21 5.97 -53.04 -19.28
CA PRO A 21 5.98 -51.80 -20.06
C PRO A 21 6.33 -52.06 -21.53
N GLN A 22 5.51 -51.55 -22.46
CA GLN A 22 5.70 -51.68 -23.91
C GLN A 22 6.32 -50.44 -24.55
N VAL A 23 6.61 -49.40 -23.74
CA VAL A 23 7.21 -48.13 -24.19
C VAL A 23 8.72 -48.16 -24.08
N GLN A 24 9.41 -47.91 -25.20
CA GLN A 24 10.88 -47.79 -25.25
C GLN A 24 11.36 -46.34 -25.06
N GLN A 25 10.48 -45.37 -25.25
CA GLN A 25 10.74 -43.94 -25.05
C GLN A 25 9.58 -43.32 -24.27
N THR A 26 9.90 -42.49 -23.27
CA THR A 26 8.88 -41.82 -22.45
C THR A 26 8.58 -40.44 -23.03
N GLN A 27 7.45 -40.32 -23.73
CA GLN A 27 6.72 -39.06 -23.85
C GLN A 27 5.74 -38.92 -22.68
N ASP A 28 5.13 -37.76 -22.52
CA ASP A 28 4.13 -37.52 -21.48
C ASP A 28 3.06 -38.62 -21.46
N VAL A 29 2.81 -39.19 -20.27
CA VAL A 29 1.82 -40.25 -20.07
C VAL A 29 0.42 -39.63 -19.99
N THR A 30 -0.27 -39.62 -21.14
CA THR A 30 -1.67 -39.23 -21.25
C THR A 30 -2.59 -40.36 -20.76
N GLN A 31 -3.89 -40.11 -20.71
CA GLN A 31 -4.86 -41.10 -20.23
C GLN A 31 -4.89 -42.35 -21.13
N ASP A 32 -4.74 -42.17 -22.44
CA ASP A 32 -4.87 -43.26 -23.42
C ASP A 32 -3.59 -44.10 -23.53
N THR A 33 -2.42 -43.52 -23.26
CA THR A 33 -1.13 -44.22 -23.32
C THR A 33 -0.73 -44.88 -22.00
N MET A 34 -1.46 -44.60 -20.92
CA MET A 34 -1.19 -45.14 -19.59
C MET A 34 -1.23 -46.67 -19.53
N VAL A 35 -2.04 -47.30 -20.40
CA VAL A 35 -2.13 -48.76 -20.52
C VAL A 35 -0.78 -49.41 -20.89
N LEU A 36 0.08 -48.69 -21.60
CA LEU A 36 1.37 -49.19 -22.08
C LEU A 36 2.44 -49.29 -20.97
N LEU A 37 2.17 -48.76 -19.77
CA LEU A 37 3.01 -48.93 -18.58
C LEU A 37 2.95 -50.36 -18.02
N GLY A 38 1.89 -51.11 -18.34
CA GLY A 38 1.67 -52.46 -17.85
C GLY A 38 0.93 -52.54 -16.52
N SER A 39 0.22 -53.65 -16.30
CA SER A 39 -0.63 -53.88 -15.12
C SER A 39 0.17 -53.89 -13.80
N ASP A 40 1.39 -54.45 -13.79
CA ASP A 40 2.24 -54.51 -12.59
C ASP A 40 2.60 -53.11 -12.07
N ALA A 41 3.00 -52.22 -12.98
CA ALA A 41 3.35 -50.84 -12.64
C ALA A 41 2.12 -50.04 -12.18
N LEU A 42 0.98 -50.20 -12.87
CA LEU A 42 -0.26 -49.51 -12.52
C LEU A 42 -0.81 -49.98 -11.15
N LYS A 43 -0.69 -51.27 -10.84
CA LYS A 43 -1.07 -51.84 -9.54
C LYS A 43 -0.20 -51.29 -8.41
N SER A 44 1.12 -51.24 -8.60
CA SER A 44 2.06 -50.65 -7.63
C SER A 44 1.78 -49.16 -7.40
N MET A 45 1.41 -48.41 -8.45
CA MET A 45 1.02 -47.00 -8.34
C MET A 45 -0.25 -46.79 -7.50
N ILE A 46 -1.20 -47.73 -7.52
CA ILE A 46 -2.41 -47.68 -6.69
C ILE A 46 -2.07 -48.05 -5.25
N GLU A 47 -1.26 -49.10 -5.03
CA GLU A 47 -0.85 -49.56 -3.70
C GLU A 47 -0.08 -48.48 -2.93
N HIS A 48 0.79 -47.74 -3.61
CA HIS A 48 1.59 -46.65 -3.04
C HIS A 48 1.00 -45.25 -3.26
N GLU A 49 -0.32 -45.13 -3.48
CA GLU A 49 -0.97 -43.81 -3.69
C GLU A 49 -0.64 -42.84 -2.55
N SER A 50 -0.79 -43.27 -1.30
CA SER A 50 -0.70 -42.41 -0.12
C SER A 50 0.67 -41.72 0.03
N THR A 51 1.72 -42.36 -0.49
CA THR A 51 3.10 -41.87 -0.44
C THR A 51 3.52 -41.11 -1.70
N ARG A 52 2.67 -41.05 -2.73
CA ARG A 52 3.03 -40.43 -4.00
C ARG A 52 3.15 -38.91 -3.84
N PRO A 53 4.26 -38.29 -4.28
CA PRO A 53 4.42 -36.85 -4.18
C PRO A 53 3.38 -36.12 -5.03
N LEU A 54 2.81 -35.06 -4.45
CA LEU A 54 1.91 -34.17 -5.16
C LEU A 54 2.71 -33.30 -6.12
N VAL A 55 2.24 -33.19 -7.36
CA VAL A 55 2.81 -32.28 -8.35
C VAL A 55 2.03 -30.97 -8.26
N PHE A 56 2.72 -29.91 -7.89
CA PHE A 56 2.14 -28.57 -7.81
C PHE A 56 2.48 -27.75 -9.05
N SER A 57 1.62 -26.80 -9.39
CA SER A 57 1.88 -25.83 -10.46
C SER A 57 2.93 -24.80 -10.03
N SER A 58 3.49 -24.08 -10.99
CA SER A 58 4.41 -22.96 -10.73
C SER A 58 3.83 -21.93 -9.76
N ASN A 59 2.52 -21.65 -9.85
CA ASN A 59 1.83 -20.69 -8.99
C ASN A 59 1.88 -21.08 -7.49
N TYR A 60 1.84 -22.37 -7.16
CA TYR A 60 1.96 -22.83 -5.78
C TYR A 60 3.33 -22.45 -5.19
N TYR A 61 4.41 -22.71 -5.94
CA TYR A 61 5.75 -22.37 -5.52
C TYR A 61 5.96 -20.85 -5.46
N GLN A 62 5.39 -20.10 -6.41
CA GLN A 62 5.42 -18.64 -6.36
C GLN A 62 4.72 -18.10 -5.11
N THR A 63 3.53 -18.63 -4.79
CA THR A 63 2.77 -18.21 -3.60
C THR A 63 3.51 -18.58 -2.33
N LYS A 64 4.13 -19.77 -2.28
CA LYS A 64 4.96 -20.20 -1.16
C LYS A 64 6.15 -19.27 -0.97
N GLN A 65 6.83 -18.86 -2.04
CA GLN A 65 7.93 -17.92 -1.98
C GLN A 65 7.45 -16.56 -1.46
N ASN A 66 6.38 -16.01 -2.04
CA ASN A 66 5.81 -14.73 -1.58
C ASN A 66 5.45 -14.76 -0.09
N LEU A 67 4.91 -15.89 0.40
CA LEU A 67 4.59 -16.06 1.81
C LEU A 67 5.85 -16.02 2.69
N LEU A 68 6.93 -16.69 2.27
CA LEU A 68 8.21 -16.65 2.98
C LEU A 68 8.82 -15.25 2.94
N ASP A 69 8.74 -14.56 1.81
CA ASP A 69 9.26 -13.20 1.65
C ASP A 69 8.54 -12.22 2.57
N ILE A 70 7.20 -12.32 2.65
CA ILE A 70 6.39 -11.52 3.58
C ILE A 70 6.71 -11.87 5.04
N GLY A 71 6.85 -13.16 5.36
CA GLY A 71 7.18 -13.60 6.73
C GLY A 71 8.56 -13.13 7.20
N ASN A 72 9.51 -13.00 6.28
CA ASN A 72 10.86 -12.50 6.56
C ASN A 72 10.98 -10.97 6.50
N LEU A 73 9.93 -10.26 6.10
CA LEU A 73 9.95 -8.81 5.95
C LEU A 73 10.04 -8.14 7.32
N LYS A 74 11.19 -7.53 7.61
CA LYS A 74 11.40 -6.69 8.80
C LYS A 74 11.13 -5.23 8.42
N ILE A 75 9.99 -4.71 8.86
CA ILE A 75 9.63 -3.31 8.61
C ILE A 75 10.26 -2.45 9.71
N GLU A 76 11.30 -1.72 9.36
CA GLU A 76 11.85 -0.67 10.23
C GLU A 76 10.98 0.59 10.10
N THR A 77 9.90 0.66 10.90
CA THR A 77 8.95 1.77 10.88
C THR A 77 9.60 3.13 11.17
N ALA A 78 10.78 3.14 11.80
CA ALA A 78 11.57 4.33 12.05
C ALA A 78 12.08 5.03 10.76
N SER A 79 12.11 4.33 9.62
CA SER A 79 12.59 4.89 8.35
C SER A 79 11.50 5.53 7.49
N ILE A 80 10.22 5.25 7.79
CA ILE A 80 9.08 5.68 6.95
C ILE A 80 8.64 7.08 7.37
N HIS A 81 8.90 8.07 6.51
CA HIS A 81 8.53 9.48 6.74
C HIS A 81 7.51 9.93 5.68
N ALA A 82 6.40 10.55 6.12
CA ALA A 82 5.33 11.02 5.22
C ALA A 82 5.66 12.35 4.50
N TYR A 83 6.72 13.04 4.93
CA TYR A 83 7.15 14.31 4.37
C TYR A 83 8.67 14.42 4.43
N ARG A 84 9.23 15.32 3.62
CA ARG A 84 10.65 15.61 3.58
C ARG A 84 10.87 17.11 3.68
N TYR A 85 11.77 17.53 4.57
CA TYR A 85 12.21 18.92 4.62
C TYR A 85 13.03 19.26 3.37
N VAL A 86 12.56 20.23 2.58
CA VAL A 86 13.38 20.89 1.55
C VAL A 86 14.27 21.95 2.19
N MET A 87 13.75 22.61 3.22
CA MET A 87 14.46 23.55 4.08
C MET A 87 13.94 23.39 5.51
N LYS A 88 14.83 23.54 6.49
CA LYS A 88 14.45 23.52 7.90
C LYS A 88 13.57 24.73 8.24
N PRO A 89 12.69 24.65 9.26
CA PRO A 89 11.95 25.82 9.74
C PRO A 89 12.90 26.95 10.11
N THR A 90 12.66 28.13 9.54
CA THR A 90 13.48 29.31 9.80
C THR A 90 12.95 30.05 11.03
N LEU A 91 13.87 30.51 11.88
CA LEU A 91 13.52 31.35 13.03
C LEU A 91 13.30 32.79 12.53
N PRO A 92 12.10 33.39 12.67
CA PRO A 92 11.83 34.73 12.17
C PRO A 92 12.67 35.77 12.92
N VAL A 93 13.48 36.54 12.18
CA VAL A 93 14.33 37.61 12.73
C VAL A 93 13.50 38.80 13.23
N ARG A 94 12.35 39.05 12.63
CA ARG A 94 11.44 40.15 12.98
C ARG A 94 10.03 39.62 13.13
N ARG A 95 9.27 40.15 14.09
CA ARG A 95 7.85 39.86 14.27
C ARG A 95 7.06 40.64 13.21
N ASP A 96 6.07 40.02 12.59
CA ASP A 96 5.26 40.69 11.56
C ASP A 96 4.36 41.78 12.15
N SER A 97 3.79 41.55 13.33
CA SER A 97 2.83 42.47 13.97
C SER A 97 2.87 42.42 15.51
N PRO A 98 2.52 43.53 16.19
CA PRO A 98 2.25 44.86 15.64
C PRO A 98 3.55 45.66 15.35
N LYS A 99 3.56 46.39 14.23
CA LYS A 99 4.69 47.26 13.86
C LYS A 99 4.66 48.53 14.71
N LYS A 100 5.50 48.59 15.75
CA LYS A 100 5.54 49.68 16.74
C LYS A 100 5.58 51.08 16.10
N ALA A 101 6.34 51.26 15.01
CA ALA A 101 6.42 52.54 14.30
C ALA A 101 5.07 52.97 13.72
N ILE A 102 4.34 52.07 13.06
CA ILE A 102 3.03 52.36 12.46
C ILE A 102 2.02 52.68 13.56
N VAL A 103 2.02 51.89 14.65
CA VAL A 103 1.12 52.12 15.80
C VAL A 103 1.36 53.51 16.39
N LEU A 104 2.61 53.92 16.56
CA LEU A 104 2.96 55.22 17.10
C LEU A 104 2.50 56.36 16.19
N VAL A 105 2.75 56.26 14.89
CA VAL A 105 2.29 57.26 13.91
C VAL A 105 0.77 57.40 13.91
N LEU A 106 0.04 56.28 13.89
CA LEU A 106 -1.42 56.29 13.93
C LEU A 106 -1.97 56.88 15.23
N ALA A 107 -1.36 56.56 16.37
CA ALA A 107 -1.76 57.11 17.66
C ALA A 107 -1.58 58.64 17.72
N VAL A 108 -0.47 59.17 17.19
CA VAL A 108 -0.21 60.61 17.12
C VAL A 108 -1.20 61.32 16.19
N LEU A 109 -1.43 60.77 14.99
CA LEU A 109 -2.39 61.35 14.04
C LEU A 109 -3.80 61.39 14.63
N LEU A 110 -4.26 60.29 15.24
CA LEU A 110 -5.57 60.21 15.86
C LEU A 110 -5.70 61.20 17.03
N GLY A 111 -4.68 61.28 17.89
CA GLY A 111 -4.64 62.23 19.00
C GLY A 111 -4.66 63.69 18.54
N GLY A 112 -3.93 64.02 17.47
CA GLY A 112 -3.92 65.37 16.89
C GLY A 112 -5.27 65.80 16.33
N MET A 113 -5.96 64.90 15.61
CA MET A 113 -7.31 65.17 15.09
C MET A 113 -8.32 65.43 16.21
N ILE A 114 -8.30 64.60 17.26
CA ILE A 114 -9.19 64.77 18.42
C ILE A 114 -8.88 66.08 19.16
N GLY A 115 -7.60 66.38 19.40
CA GLY A 115 -7.18 67.61 20.07
C GLY A 115 -7.59 68.87 19.32
N ALA A 116 -7.40 68.91 18.00
CA ALA A 116 -7.84 70.02 17.15
C ALA A 116 -9.36 70.22 17.21
N GLY A 117 -10.14 69.14 17.16
CA GLY A 117 -11.60 69.19 17.29
C GLY A 117 -12.07 69.80 18.61
N VAL A 118 -11.41 69.45 19.73
CA VAL A 118 -11.76 70.01 21.06
C VAL A 118 -11.48 71.50 21.14
N VAL A 119 -10.33 71.97 20.63
CA VAL A 119 -9.97 73.39 20.67
C VAL A 119 -10.92 74.23 19.81
N LEU A 120 -11.19 73.79 18.58
CA LEU A 120 -12.11 74.48 17.67
C LEU A 120 -13.54 74.50 18.22
N GLY A 121 -14.02 73.37 18.76
CA GLY A 121 -15.36 73.30 19.36
C GLY A 121 -15.51 74.24 20.56
N ARG A 122 -14.49 74.31 21.44
CA ARG A 122 -14.47 75.26 22.56
C ARG A 122 -14.47 76.71 22.08
N ASN A 123 -13.67 77.03 21.07
CA ASN A 123 -13.60 78.38 20.53
C ASN A 123 -14.92 78.80 19.87
N ALA A 124 -15.50 77.95 19.02
CA ALA A 124 -16.76 78.22 18.36
C ALA A 124 -17.93 78.42 19.34
N LEU A 125 -18.00 77.63 20.41
CA LEU A 125 -19.02 77.80 21.46
C LEU A 125 -18.86 79.11 22.23
N ARG A 126 -17.62 79.54 22.48
CA ARG A 126 -17.35 80.83 23.11
C ARG A 126 -17.77 81.99 22.19
N ASP A 127 -17.34 81.96 20.94
CA ASP A 127 -17.68 82.98 19.94
C ASP A 127 -19.20 83.06 19.70
N TYR A 128 -19.89 81.92 19.75
CA TYR A 128 -21.35 81.87 19.64
C TYR A 128 -22.04 82.50 20.85
N ARG A 129 -21.56 82.25 22.07
CA ARG A 129 -22.12 82.85 23.30
C ARG A 129 -21.91 84.37 23.35
N GLU A 130 -20.75 84.85 22.92
CA GLU A 130 -20.46 86.30 22.85
C GLU A 130 -21.33 87.03 21.80
N LYS A 131 -21.76 86.35 20.73
CA LYS A 131 -22.69 86.91 19.72
C LYS A 131 -24.17 86.88 20.09
N THR A 132 -24.55 86.12 21.12
CA THR A 132 -25.96 85.92 21.52
C THR A 132 -26.31 86.73 22.79
N GLN A 133 -25.40 87.59 23.25
CA GLN A 133 -25.58 88.55 24.34
C GLN A 133 -25.72 89.96 23.77
#